data_AF-A0A4P2Q605-F1
#
_entry.id   AF-A0A4P2Q605-F1
#
_cell.length_a   1.000
_cell.length_b   1.000
_cell.length_c   1.000
_cell.angle_alpha   90.00
_cell.angle_beta   90.00
_cell.angle_gamma   90.00
#
_symmetry.space_group_name_H-M   'P 1'
#
loop_
_entity.id
_entity.type
_entity.pdbx_description
1 polymer ?
#
loop_
_entity_poly.entity_id
_entity_poly.type
_entity_poly.pdbx_seq_one_letter_code
_entity_poly.pdbx_strand_id
1 'polypeptide(L)'
;MRFYALILLTLFAGLGLASCWTSDACVEGDACECFDGDECYLGCDGDNCDQRCHHMNRCGAVCEHGCDFECFDVDECSASCGDDCNLECHHTAACGAICERDCRFDCHDTSRCGVIVGPGSVVNCRSVATCEVECQGSCEVYCENVDDCDVTCSDGSPAAACSDRMRACGGC
;
A
#
# COMPACT_ATOMS: atom_id res chain seq x y z
N MET A 1 32.16 65.73 7.57
CA MET A 1 30.77 65.65 8.04
C MET A 1 30.45 64.18 8.31
N ARG A 2 30.05 63.87 9.55
CA ARG A 2 29.72 62.51 10.02
C ARG A 2 28.34 62.16 9.49
N PHE A 3 28.22 61.11 8.67
CA PHE A 3 26.93 60.51 8.36
C PHE A 3 26.85 59.15 9.06
N TYR A 4 25.97 59.10 10.04
CA TYR A 4 25.56 57.93 10.80
C TYR A 4 24.67 57.03 9.94
N ALA A 5 24.78 55.74 10.23
CA ALA A 5 23.68 54.77 10.33
C ALA A 5 22.78 54.57 9.11
N LEU A 6 22.83 53.35 8.56
CA LEU A 6 21.70 52.42 8.56
C LEU A 6 22.18 51.07 8.03
N ILE A 7 22.70 50.27 8.95
CA ILE A 7 22.87 48.82 8.79
C ILE A 7 21.48 48.22 8.99
N LEU A 8 20.83 47.79 7.90
CA LEU A 8 19.64 46.95 7.94
C LEU A 8 20.03 45.58 7.37
N LEU A 9 20.49 44.72 8.30
CA LEU A 9 20.65 43.29 8.14
C LEU A 9 19.25 42.67 8.05
N THR A 10 18.71 42.50 6.84
CA THR A 10 17.58 41.60 6.62
C THR A 10 18.11 40.18 6.42
N LEU A 11 18.33 39.49 7.53
CA LEU A 11 18.41 38.03 7.59
C LEU A 11 17.05 37.47 7.17
N PHE A 12 16.87 37.27 5.87
CA PHE A 12 15.85 36.36 5.36
C PHE A 12 16.34 34.94 5.68
N ALA A 13 16.04 34.48 6.88
CA ALA A 13 15.92 33.05 7.15
C ALA A 13 14.70 32.57 6.36
N GLY A 14 14.88 32.36 5.07
CA GLY A 14 14.00 31.50 4.30
C GLY A 14 14.08 30.14 4.93
N LEU A 15 13.12 29.82 5.80
CA LEU A 15 12.76 28.46 6.11
C LEU A 15 12.65 27.75 4.77
N GLY A 16 13.63 26.90 4.49
CA GLY A 16 13.48 25.92 3.44
C GLY A 16 12.19 25.18 3.76
N LEU A 17 11.19 25.34 2.91
CA LEU A 17 10.23 24.28 2.72
C LEU A 17 11.11 23.09 2.33
N ALA A 18 11.40 22.23 3.30
CA ALA A 18 11.86 20.89 3.00
C ALA A 18 10.69 20.25 2.26
N SER A 19 10.63 20.49 0.95
CA SER A 19 10.01 19.57 0.02
C SER A 19 10.66 18.23 0.33
N CYS A 20 9.89 17.34 0.97
CA CYS A 20 10.29 16.01 1.38
C CYS A 20 10.47 15.16 0.11
N TRP A 21 11.51 15.47 -0.66
CA TRP A 21 11.83 14.87 -1.95
C TRP A 21 13.31 14.50 -1.92
N THR A 22 13.71 13.72 -0.91
CA THR A 22 15.06 13.14 -0.83
C THR A 22 14.92 11.72 -0.31
N SER A 23 14.81 10.77 -1.25
CA SER A 23 15.54 9.49 -1.38
C SER A 23 15.98 8.66 -0.16
N ASP A 24 15.65 9.02 1.07
CA ASP A 24 15.93 8.24 2.27
C ASP A 24 14.70 7.39 2.55
N ALA A 25 14.92 6.09 2.73
CA ALA A 25 13.88 5.15 3.12
C ALA A 25 13.24 5.58 4.45
N CYS A 26 11.98 5.22 4.63
CA CYS A 26 11.31 5.28 5.91
C CYS A 26 12.13 4.57 6.97
N VAL A 27 12.28 5.20 8.12
CA VAL A 27 12.96 4.57 9.25
C VAL A 27 11.96 3.66 9.96
N GLU A 28 12.42 2.51 10.46
CA GLU A 28 11.64 1.61 11.30
C GLU A 28 10.81 2.37 12.36
N GLY A 29 9.50 2.10 12.38
CA GLY A 29 8.55 2.71 13.31
C GLY A 29 8.13 4.15 13.01
N ASP A 30 8.68 4.78 11.97
CA ASP A 30 8.27 6.11 11.54
C ASP A 30 7.15 6.06 10.50
N ALA A 31 6.38 7.15 10.45
CA ALA A 31 5.39 7.39 9.40
C ALA A 31 6.02 8.19 8.24
N CYS A 32 5.78 7.73 7.03
CA CYS A 32 6.16 8.40 5.79
C CYS A 32 4.94 8.64 4.93
N GLU A 33 4.86 9.82 4.35
CA GLU A 33 3.80 10.13 3.41
C GLU A 33 4.33 10.84 2.17
N CYS A 34 3.66 10.59 1.05
CA CYS A 34 3.82 11.36 -0.17
C CYS A 34 2.46 11.72 -0.78
N PHE A 35 2.39 12.92 -1.34
CA PHE A 35 1.16 13.49 -1.89
C PHE A 35 1.43 14.54 -2.97
N ASP A 36 0.41 14.84 -3.78
CA ASP A 36 0.39 15.89 -4.82
C ASP A 36 1.57 15.82 -5.81
N GLY A 37 1.73 14.69 -6.47
CA GLY A 37 2.82 14.43 -7.40
C GLY A 37 2.50 13.37 -8.45
N ASP A 38 3.44 13.13 -9.36
CA ASP A 38 3.24 12.16 -10.44
C ASP A 38 3.51 10.72 -9.97
N GLU A 39 4.65 10.49 -9.31
CA GLU A 39 5.08 9.17 -8.86
C GLU A 39 5.73 9.25 -7.47
N CYS A 40 5.46 8.24 -6.63
CA CYS A 40 6.11 8.07 -5.34
C CYS A 40 6.44 6.59 -5.10
N TYR A 41 7.65 6.33 -4.60
CA TYR A 41 8.08 4.99 -4.19
C TYR A 41 8.69 5.07 -2.79
N LEU A 42 8.01 4.46 -1.82
CA LEU A 42 8.40 4.41 -0.42
C LEU A 42 9.17 3.12 -0.16
N GLY A 43 10.36 3.24 0.41
CA GLY A 43 11.11 2.09 0.95
C GLY A 43 11.12 2.15 2.47
N CYS A 44 11.29 1.01 3.14
CA CYS A 44 11.52 0.91 4.59
C CYS A 44 12.96 0.46 4.86
N ASP A 45 13.69 1.17 5.71
CA ASP A 45 14.94 0.74 6.32
C ASP A 45 14.62 0.07 7.66
N GLY A 46 14.30 -1.22 7.60
CA GLY A 46 13.86 -2.05 8.72
C GLY A 46 12.45 -2.60 8.53
N ASP A 47 11.76 -2.80 9.65
CA ASP A 47 10.39 -3.35 9.75
C ASP A 47 9.41 -2.29 10.29
N ASN A 48 8.11 -2.58 10.26
CA ASN A 48 7.07 -1.80 10.93
C ASN A 48 7.01 -0.31 10.53
N CYS A 49 7.32 0.02 9.27
CA CYS A 49 7.07 1.35 8.74
C CYS A 49 5.56 1.59 8.51
N ASP A 50 5.10 2.82 8.74
CA ASP A 50 3.78 3.32 8.34
C ASP A 50 3.95 4.16 7.07
N GLN A 51 3.55 3.61 5.93
CA GLN A 51 3.77 4.20 4.61
C GLN A 51 2.44 4.64 4.01
N ARG A 52 2.33 5.90 3.61
CA ARG A 52 1.08 6.46 3.06
C ARG A 52 1.29 7.21 1.77
N CYS A 53 0.34 7.07 0.85
CA CYS A 53 0.45 7.67 -0.45
C CYS A 53 -0.91 8.05 -1.01
N HIS A 54 -1.06 9.32 -1.41
CA HIS A 54 -2.37 9.80 -1.84
C HIS A 54 -2.33 11.02 -2.76
N HIS A 55 -3.37 11.21 -3.58
CA HIS A 55 -3.44 12.30 -4.57
C HIS A 55 -2.23 12.29 -5.54
N MET A 56 -1.93 11.12 -6.09
CA MET A 56 -0.81 10.85 -6.99
C MET A 56 -1.28 10.08 -8.22
N ASN A 57 -0.49 10.05 -9.31
CA ASN A 57 -0.81 9.12 -10.41
C ASN A 57 -0.36 7.69 -10.08
N ARG A 58 0.86 7.50 -9.59
CA ARG A 58 1.44 6.18 -9.28
C ARG A 58 2.06 6.15 -7.90
N CYS A 59 1.84 5.04 -7.20
CA CYS A 59 2.50 4.77 -5.94
C CYS A 59 3.07 3.36 -5.81
N GLY A 60 4.20 3.28 -5.12
CA GLY A 60 4.89 2.05 -4.78
C GLY A 60 5.35 2.01 -3.33
N ALA A 61 5.31 0.84 -2.71
CA ALA A 61 5.86 0.60 -1.38
C ALA A 61 6.69 -0.69 -1.33
N VAL A 62 7.81 -0.66 -0.62
CA VAL A 62 8.62 -1.84 -0.32
C VAL A 62 8.95 -1.87 1.17
N CYS A 63 8.70 -3.02 1.80
CA CYS A 63 9.01 -3.28 3.20
C CYS A 63 9.40 -4.75 3.41
N GLU A 64 10.19 -5.02 4.45
CA GLU A 64 10.46 -6.39 4.90
C GLU A 64 9.28 -6.95 5.70
N HIS A 65 9.04 -6.55 6.97
CA HIS A 65 7.95 -7.15 7.77
C HIS A 65 7.12 -6.13 8.53
N GLY A 66 5.87 -6.49 8.84
CA GLY A 66 5.04 -5.78 9.81
C GLY A 66 4.63 -4.37 9.41
N CYS A 67 4.75 -4.01 8.13
CA CYS A 67 4.45 -2.66 7.68
C CYS A 67 2.96 -2.42 7.46
N ASP A 68 2.55 -1.18 7.69
CA ASP A 68 1.28 -0.63 7.25
C ASP A 68 1.52 0.16 5.96
N PHE A 69 0.77 -0.14 4.90
CA PHE A 69 0.77 0.64 3.67
C PHE A 69 -0.65 1.06 3.31
N GLU A 70 -0.89 2.37 3.26
CA GLU A 70 -2.18 2.95 2.86
C GLU A 70 -2.02 3.73 1.53
N CYS A 71 -2.79 3.34 0.52
CA CYS A 71 -2.73 3.94 -0.81
C CYS A 71 -4.11 4.34 -1.30
N PHE A 72 -4.36 5.64 -1.49
CA PHE A 72 -5.69 6.13 -1.84
C PHE A 72 -5.74 7.37 -2.72
N ASP A 73 -6.83 7.56 -3.46
CA ASP A 73 -6.96 8.65 -4.43
C ASP A 73 -5.79 8.68 -5.43
N VAL A 74 -5.44 7.51 -5.97
CA VAL A 74 -4.39 7.34 -7.00
C VAL A 74 -4.84 6.45 -8.15
N ASP A 75 -4.20 6.54 -9.32
CA ASP A 75 -4.54 5.64 -10.43
C ASP A 75 -3.99 4.23 -10.21
N GLU A 76 -2.74 4.10 -9.77
CA GLU A 76 -2.04 2.81 -9.65
C GLU A 76 -1.25 2.70 -8.33
N CYS A 77 -1.57 1.71 -7.51
CA CYS A 77 -0.81 1.32 -6.31
C CYS A 77 -0.09 -0.01 -6.54
N SER A 78 1.15 -0.10 -6.08
CA SER A 78 1.91 -1.34 -6.02
C SER A 78 2.60 -1.49 -4.65
N ALA A 79 2.60 -2.70 -4.09
CA ALA A 79 3.31 -2.97 -2.83
C ALA A 79 4.04 -4.31 -2.87
N SER A 80 5.22 -4.36 -2.24
CA SER A 80 5.96 -5.59 -1.96
C SER A 80 6.29 -5.64 -0.49
N CYS A 81 5.77 -6.64 0.21
CA CYS A 81 5.98 -6.85 1.63
C CYS A 81 6.37 -8.31 1.90
N GLY A 82 7.15 -8.54 2.94
CA GLY A 82 7.38 -9.87 3.50
C GLY A 82 6.20 -10.29 4.37
N ASP A 83 6.46 -10.67 5.62
CA ASP A 83 5.43 -11.23 6.51
C ASP A 83 4.71 -10.16 7.34
N ASP A 84 3.52 -10.50 7.84
CA ASP A 84 2.76 -9.76 8.86
C ASP A 84 2.36 -8.32 8.44
N CYS A 85 2.29 -8.04 7.14
CA CYS A 85 1.97 -6.69 6.66
C CYS A 85 0.47 -6.42 6.56
N ASN A 86 0.10 -5.16 6.72
CA ASN A 86 -1.25 -4.65 6.53
C ASN A 86 -1.26 -3.66 5.36
N LEU A 87 -1.96 -4.03 4.29
CA LEU A 87 -1.98 -3.30 3.03
C LEU A 87 -3.40 -2.86 2.73
N GLU A 88 -3.62 -1.56 2.62
CA GLU A 88 -4.92 -0.94 2.38
C GLU A 88 -4.90 -0.10 1.10
N CYS A 89 -5.83 -0.38 0.20
CA CYS A 89 -6.01 0.32 -1.06
C CYS A 89 -7.47 0.76 -1.22
N HIS A 90 -7.71 2.06 -1.41
CA HIS A 90 -9.06 2.55 -1.68
C HIS A 90 -9.14 3.77 -2.58
N HIS A 91 -10.27 3.93 -3.28
CA HIS A 91 -10.45 5.01 -4.26
C HIS A 91 -9.35 5.03 -5.34
N THR A 92 -9.00 3.86 -5.86
CA THR A 92 -7.95 3.71 -6.89
C THR A 92 -8.43 3.04 -8.17
N ALA A 93 -7.72 3.21 -9.29
CA ALA A 93 -8.07 2.48 -10.51
C ALA A 93 -7.50 1.06 -10.52
N ALA A 94 -6.31 0.85 -9.93
CA ALA A 94 -5.71 -0.47 -9.76
C ALA A 94 -4.84 -0.52 -8.49
N CYS A 95 -4.93 -1.62 -7.76
CA CYS A 95 -4.02 -1.93 -6.66
C CYS A 95 -3.46 -3.34 -6.81
N GLY A 96 -2.13 -3.44 -6.82
CA GLY A 96 -1.36 -4.66 -6.91
C GLY A 96 -0.49 -4.87 -5.67
N ALA A 97 -0.42 -6.07 -5.11
CA ALA A 97 0.53 -6.35 -4.03
C ALA A 97 1.11 -7.77 -4.06
N ILE A 98 2.31 -7.91 -3.52
CA ILE A 98 2.92 -9.19 -3.16
C ILE A 98 3.18 -9.14 -1.66
N CYS A 99 2.70 -10.17 -0.96
CA CYS A 99 2.91 -10.32 0.47
C CYS A 99 3.29 -11.77 0.77
N GLU A 100 4.21 -11.99 1.70
CA GLU A 100 4.59 -13.34 2.12
C GLU A 100 3.52 -13.88 3.09
N ARG A 101 3.83 -14.15 4.36
CA ARG A 101 2.89 -14.84 5.25
C ARG A 101 2.08 -13.89 6.11
N ASP A 102 0.94 -14.38 6.57
CA ASP A 102 0.16 -13.75 7.64
C ASP A 102 -0.26 -12.30 7.35
N CYS A 103 -0.42 -11.96 6.09
CA CYS A 103 -0.73 -10.61 5.66
C CYS A 103 -2.23 -10.30 5.69
N ARG A 104 -2.57 -9.03 5.87
CA ARG A 104 -3.91 -8.49 5.60
C ARG A 104 -3.85 -7.58 4.38
N PHE A 105 -4.68 -7.87 3.37
CA PHE A 105 -4.88 -7.01 2.21
C PHE A 105 -6.35 -6.57 2.18
N ASP A 106 -6.62 -5.27 2.32
CA ASP A 106 -7.95 -4.67 2.18
C ASP A 106 -7.97 -3.80 0.93
N CYS A 107 -8.79 -4.16 -0.04
CA CYS A 107 -8.93 -3.45 -1.30
C CYS A 107 -10.41 -3.13 -1.53
N HIS A 108 -10.73 -1.84 -1.53
CA HIS A 108 -12.12 -1.41 -1.64
C HIS A 108 -12.31 -0.13 -2.44
N ASP A 109 -13.51 0.07 -3.01
CA ASP A 109 -13.82 1.25 -3.82
C ASP A 109 -12.82 1.48 -4.98
N THR A 110 -12.32 0.37 -5.52
CA THR A 110 -11.27 0.29 -6.54
C THR A 110 -11.76 -0.51 -7.74
N SER A 111 -11.27 -0.21 -8.95
CA SER A 111 -11.71 -0.99 -10.13
C SER A 111 -11.10 -2.39 -10.17
N ARG A 112 -9.80 -2.52 -9.86
CA ARG A 112 -9.07 -3.81 -9.94
C ARG A 112 -8.15 -4.00 -8.75
N CYS A 113 -8.27 -5.16 -8.11
CA CYS A 113 -7.40 -5.61 -7.03
C CYS A 113 -6.69 -6.88 -7.48
N GLY A 114 -5.37 -6.90 -7.39
CA GLY A 114 -4.53 -8.06 -7.68
C GLY A 114 -3.57 -8.31 -6.53
N VAL A 115 -3.57 -9.50 -5.92
CA VAL A 115 -2.61 -9.79 -4.84
C VAL A 115 -2.09 -11.21 -4.89
N ILE A 116 -0.79 -11.37 -4.64
CA ILE A 116 -0.16 -12.66 -4.37
C ILE A 116 0.13 -12.71 -2.87
N VAL A 117 -0.42 -13.70 -2.18
CA VAL A 117 -0.25 -13.86 -0.72
C VAL A 117 0.25 -15.25 -0.36
N GLY A 118 1.13 -15.32 0.63
CA GLY A 118 1.55 -16.56 1.26
C GLY A 118 0.59 -17.09 2.33
N PRO A 119 0.95 -18.21 2.98
CA PRO A 119 0.14 -18.87 4.00
C PRO A 119 -0.30 -17.94 5.15
N GLY A 120 -1.51 -18.17 5.66
CA GLY A 120 -2.06 -17.45 6.82
C GLY A 120 -2.72 -16.11 6.49
N SER A 121 -2.60 -15.67 5.23
CA SER A 121 -3.07 -14.34 4.81
C SER A 121 -4.59 -14.25 4.65
N VAL A 122 -5.10 -13.04 4.86
CA VAL A 122 -6.50 -12.67 4.70
C VAL A 122 -6.63 -11.54 3.70
N VAL A 123 -7.47 -11.73 2.69
CA VAL A 123 -7.76 -10.76 1.64
C VAL A 123 -9.22 -10.32 1.73
N ASN A 124 -9.48 -9.02 1.75
CA ASN A 124 -10.81 -8.42 1.74
C ASN A 124 -10.97 -7.56 0.49
N CYS A 125 -11.82 -7.98 -0.43
CA CYS A 125 -12.21 -7.23 -1.63
C CYS A 125 -13.65 -6.73 -1.46
N ARG A 126 -13.86 -5.41 -1.51
CA ARG A 126 -15.18 -4.79 -1.27
C ARG A 126 -15.51 -3.70 -2.28
N SER A 127 -16.67 -3.79 -2.94
CA SER A 127 -17.08 -2.79 -3.95
C SER A 127 -16.05 -2.63 -5.07
N VAL A 128 -15.55 -3.75 -5.61
CA VAL A 128 -14.53 -3.77 -6.67
C VAL A 128 -15.03 -4.52 -7.90
N ALA A 129 -14.61 -4.11 -9.09
CA ALA A 129 -15.05 -4.81 -10.31
C ALA A 129 -14.34 -6.17 -10.44
N THR A 130 -13.02 -6.21 -10.22
CA THR A 130 -12.23 -7.44 -10.33
C THR A 130 -11.33 -7.60 -9.10
N CYS A 131 -11.37 -8.78 -8.49
CA CYS A 131 -10.50 -9.22 -7.41
C CYS A 131 -9.80 -10.51 -7.86
N GLU A 132 -8.51 -10.42 -8.17
CA GLU A 132 -7.65 -11.53 -8.57
C GLU A 132 -6.68 -11.85 -7.43
N VAL A 133 -6.76 -13.05 -6.87
CA VAL A 133 -5.93 -13.47 -5.74
C VAL A 133 -5.19 -14.77 -6.07
N GLU A 134 -3.87 -14.75 -5.92
CA GLU A 134 -3.04 -15.96 -5.95
C GLU A 134 -2.56 -16.30 -4.55
N CYS A 135 -3.01 -17.43 -4.01
CA CYS A 135 -2.59 -17.92 -2.71
C CYS A 135 -1.49 -18.98 -2.85
N GLN A 136 -0.31 -18.67 -2.33
CA GLN A 136 0.84 -19.59 -2.28
C GLN A 136 0.78 -20.59 -1.11
N GLY A 137 -0.32 -20.59 -0.36
CA GLY A 137 -0.58 -21.47 0.77
C GLY A 137 -2.03 -21.40 1.23
N SER A 138 -2.28 -21.66 2.51
CA SER A 138 -3.61 -21.44 3.09
C SER A 138 -3.93 -19.96 3.16
N CYS A 139 -5.10 -19.54 2.69
CA CYS A 139 -5.53 -18.15 2.70
C CYS A 139 -7.05 -18.06 2.80
N GLU A 140 -7.56 -16.93 3.28
CA GLU A 140 -8.97 -16.60 3.26
C GLU A 140 -9.23 -15.36 2.40
N VAL A 141 -10.21 -15.42 1.52
CA VAL A 141 -10.58 -14.32 0.64
C VAL A 141 -12.06 -14.00 0.81
N TYR A 142 -12.35 -12.76 1.17
CA TYR A 142 -13.70 -12.24 1.34
C TYR A 142 -14.03 -11.31 0.16
N CYS A 143 -15.08 -11.64 -0.58
CA CYS A 143 -15.56 -10.89 -1.73
C CYS A 143 -16.97 -10.36 -1.45
N GLU A 144 -17.09 -9.05 -1.24
CA GLU A 144 -18.36 -8.36 -0.99
C GLU A 144 -18.65 -7.31 -2.07
N ASN A 145 -19.79 -7.42 -2.76
CA ASN A 145 -20.14 -6.55 -3.89
C ASN A 145 -19.03 -6.52 -4.95
N VAL A 146 -18.58 -7.71 -5.35
CA VAL A 146 -17.53 -7.90 -6.36
C VAL A 146 -18.13 -8.55 -7.60
N ASP A 147 -17.86 -8.00 -8.78
CA ASP A 147 -18.39 -8.56 -10.04
C ASP A 147 -17.64 -9.85 -10.43
N ASP A 148 -16.31 -9.84 -10.35
CA ASP A 148 -15.45 -10.99 -10.61
C ASP A 148 -14.45 -11.21 -9.47
N CYS A 149 -14.51 -12.40 -8.85
CA CYS A 149 -13.69 -12.78 -7.71
C CYS A 149 -13.01 -14.12 -8.04
N ASP A 150 -11.81 -14.02 -8.61
CA ASP A 150 -10.98 -15.15 -9.02
C ASP A 150 -9.90 -15.40 -7.97
N VAL A 151 -9.87 -16.62 -7.45
CA VAL A 151 -8.93 -17.03 -6.40
C VAL A 151 -8.29 -18.34 -6.81
N THR A 152 -6.99 -18.31 -7.04
CA THR A 152 -6.18 -19.45 -7.44
C THR A 152 -5.29 -19.91 -6.29
N CYS A 153 -5.32 -21.20 -5.99
CA CYS A 153 -4.45 -21.81 -4.99
C CYS A 153 -3.10 -22.23 -5.57
N SER A 154 -2.13 -22.54 -4.70
CA SER A 154 -0.75 -22.85 -5.06
C SER A 154 -0.56 -24.02 -6.03
N ASP A 155 -1.54 -24.91 -6.14
CA ASP A 155 -1.56 -26.03 -7.08
C ASP A 155 -2.23 -25.70 -8.43
N GLY A 156 -2.63 -24.44 -8.63
CA GLY A 156 -3.36 -23.94 -9.80
C GLY A 156 -4.85 -24.27 -9.77
N SER A 157 -5.37 -24.87 -8.70
CA SER A 157 -6.80 -25.11 -8.56
C SER A 157 -7.55 -23.86 -8.12
N PRO A 158 -8.84 -23.71 -8.47
CA PRO A 158 -9.68 -22.65 -7.92
C PRO A 158 -9.93 -22.91 -6.42
N ALA A 159 -10.01 -21.82 -5.64
CA ALA A 159 -10.29 -21.90 -4.21
C ALA A 159 -11.65 -22.52 -3.86
N ALA A 160 -11.72 -23.15 -2.69
CA ALA A 160 -12.95 -23.72 -2.17
C ALA A 160 -13.96 -22.61 -1.84
N ALA A 161 -15.24 -22.84 -2.17
CA ALA A 161 -16.33 -21.96 -1.75
C ALA A 161 -16.76 -22.29 -0.32
N CYS A 162 -16.39 -21.44 0.64
CA CYS A 162 -16.72 -21.65 2.07
C CYS A 162 -18.08 -21.03 2.44
N SER A 163 -18.44 -19.93 1.79
CA SER A 163 -19.78 -19.32 1.87
C SER A 163 -20.06 -18.50 0.60
N ASP A 164 -21.23 -17.85 0.53
CA ASP A 164 -21.59 -16.96 -0.60
C ASP A 164 -20.56 -15.85 -0.84
N ARG A 165 -19.81 -15.44 0.19
CA ARG A 165 -18.86 -14.31 0.15
C ARG A 165 -17.43 -14.69 0.51
N MET A 166 -17.14 -15.96 0.75
CA MET A 166 -15.83 -16.41 1.22
C MET A 166 -15.28 -17.54 0.35
N ARG A 167 -14.04 -17.37 -0.09
CA ARG A 167 -13.22 -18.37 -0.75
C ARG A 167 -12.01 -18.69 0.13
N ALA A 168 -11.49 -19.91 0.06
CA ALA A 168 -10.28 -20.25 0.80
C ALA A 168 -9.44 -21.31 0.09
N CYS A 169 -8.13 -21.19 0.27
CA CYS A 169 -7.16 -22.24 -0.01
C CYS A 169 -6.75 -22.88 1.31
N GLY A 170 -6.55 -24.19 1.36
CA GLY A 170 -6.22 -24.92 2.61
C GLY A 170 -7.42 -25.41 3.42
N GLY A 171 -8.65 -25.11 2.98
CA GLY A 171 -9.89 -25.60 3.58
C GLY A 171 -10.79 -24.48 4.10
N CYS A 172 -11.98 -24.91 4.52
CA CYS A 172 -12.92 -24.16 5.36
C CYS A 172 -12.99 -24.92 6.71
#